data_AF-A0A1F4VRM3-F1
#
_entry.id   AF-A0A1F4VRM3-F1
#
_cell.length_a   1.000
_cell.length_b   1.000
_cell.length_c   1.000
_cell.angle_alpha   90.00
_cell.angle_beta   90.00
_cell.angle_gamma   90.00
#
_symmetry.space_group_name_H-M   'P 1'
#
loop_
_entity.id
_entity.type
_entity.pdbx_description
1 polymer ?
#
loop_
_entity_poly.entity_id
_entity_poly.type
_entity_poly.pdbx_seq_one_letter_code
_entity_poly.pdbx_strand_id
1 'polypeptide(L)'
;MNCKFIKNSGDLCKVRAVKNSDYCFFHNPDSKKDRQLAVRNGGLNSRKNSLALPQRVIRTPSDIVLVLEETLNHLRAGNIHPNYSNSIFIGCSTLLKAYEQSEVLQRLEAMEERINNTKT
;
A
#
# COMPACT_ATOMS: atom_id res chain seq x y z
N MET A 1 21.92 20.97 -21.15
CA MET A 1 22.04 22.15 -20.28
C MET A 1 21.11 21.97 -19.09
N ASN A 2 21.51 22.42 -17.89
CA ASN A 2 20.65 22.37 -16.69
C ASN A 2 19.79 23.64 -16.59
N CYS A 3 18.70 23.55 -15.84
CA CYS A 3 17.78 24.65 -15.61
C CYS A 3 18.48 25.85 -14.93
N LYS A 4 18.31 27.06 -15.47
CA LYS A 4 18.90 28.29 -14.92
C LYS A 4 18.16 28.90 -13.72
N PHE A 5 17.18 28.21 -13.13
CA PHE A 5 16.35 28.74 -12.06
C PHE A 5 17.04 28.63 -10.70
N ILE A 6 17.04 29.73 -9.92
CA ILE A 6 17.54 29.77 -8.55
C ILE A 6 16.37 29.54 -7.59
N LYS A 7 16.47 28.49 -6.76
CA LYS A 7 15.45 28.14 -5.78
C LYS A 7 15.43 29.15 -4.63
N ASN A 8 14.37 29.12 -3.83
CA ASN A 8 14.27 29.90 -2.60
C ASN A 8 15.40 29.61 -1.59
N SER A 9 16.05 28.44 -1.68
CA SER A 9 17.24 28.10 -0.88
C SER A 9 18.53 28.76 -1.37
N GLY A 10 18.51 29.49 -2.49
CA GLY A 10 19.68 30.06 -3.16
C GLY A 10 20.38 29.09 -4.13
N ASP A 11 20.00 27.82 -4.14
CA ASP A 11 20.64 26.82 -5.02
C ASP A 11 20.09 26.84 -6.45
N LEU A 12 20.95 26.56 -7.43
CA LEU A 12 20.54 26.32 -8.80
C LEU A 12 19.73 25.01 -8.93
N CYS A 13 18.69 25.05 -9.76
CA CYS A 13 17.93 23.86 -10.13
C CYS A 13 18.82 22.84 -10.87
N LYS A 14 18.98 21.65 -10.28
CA LYS A 14 19.82 20.56 -10.83
C LYS A 14 19.14 19.76 -11.96
N VAL A 15 17.91 20.09 -12.32
CA VAL A 15 17.12 19.36 -13.34
C VAL A 15 17.53 19.84 -14.74
N ARG A 16 17.55 18.94 -15.71
CA ARG A 16 17.81 19.28 -17.12
C ARG A 16 16.76 20.24 -17.67
N ALA A 17 17.20 21.22 -18.45
CA ALA A 17 16.30 22.10 -19.18
C ALA A 17 15.57 21.33 -20.29
N VAL A 18 14.36 21.75 -20.63
CA VAL A 18 13.61 21.17 -21.76
C VAL A 18 14.21 21.64 -23.08
N LYS A 19 13.95 20.93 -24.17
CA LYS A 19 14.49 21.26 -25.50
C LYS A 19 14.11 22.71 -25.86
N ASN A 20 15.08 23.48 -26.34
CA ASN A 20 14.93 24.89 -26.73
C ASN A 20 14.47 25.82 -25.59
N SER A 21 14.78 25.50 -24.33
CA SER A 21 14.53 26.36 -23.18
C SER A 21 15.75 26.38 -22.24
N ASP A 22 15.88 27.47 -21.49
CA ASP A 22 16.85 27.59 -20.39
C ASP A 22 16.34 26.98 -19.07
N TYR A 23 15.08 26.57 -19.02
CA TYR A 23 14.41 26.11 -17.80
C TYR A 23 13.93 24.66 -17.94
N CYS A 24 13.83 23.95 -16.81
CA CYS A 24 13.20 22.64 -16.78
C CYS A 24 11.67 22.76 -16.91
N PHE A 25 10.99 21.65 -17.11
CA PHE A 25 9.52 21.60 -17.24
C PHE A 25 8.80 22.34 -16.10
N PHE A 26 9.34 22.30 -14.87
CA PHE A 26 8.77 22.96 -13.69
C PHE A 26 8.95 24.48 -13.65
N HIS A 27 10.09 24.98 -14.13
CA HIS A 27 10.42 26.41 -14.07
C HIS A 27 10.24 27.14 -15.41
N ASN A 28 10.00 26.43 -16.52
CA ASN A 28 9.73 27.06 -17.82
C ASN A 28 8.35 27.75 -17.80
N PRO A 29 8.26 29.07 -18.06
CA PRO A 29 6.98 29.77 -18.14
C PRO A 29 6.02 29.17 -19.19
N ASP A 30 6.55 28.71 -20.33
CA ASP A 30 5.76 28.20 -21.44
C ASP A 30 5.07 26.88 -21.11
N SER A 31 5.68 26.07 -20.24
CA SER A 31 5.12 24.80 -19.78
C SER A 31 4.03 24.97 -18.70
N LYS A 32 3.66 26.19 -18.31
CA LYS A 32 2.70 26.44 -17.21
C LYS A 32 1.34 25.78 -17.46
N LYS A 33 0.82 25.86 -18.68
CA LYS A 33 -0.47 25.23 -19.05
C LYS A 33 -0.39 23.71 -18.99
N ASP A 34 0.68 23.14 -19.55
CA ASP A 34 0.91 21.69 -19.55
C ASP A 34 1.10 21.14 -18.13
N ARG A 35 1.77 21.89 -17.26
CA ARG A 35 1.88 21.55 -15.82
C ARG A 35 0.53 21.52 -15.14
N GLN A 36 -0.29 22.55 -15.35
CA GLN A 36 -1.63 22.60 -14.76
C GLN A 36 -2.48 21.44 -15.25
N LEU A 37 -2.39 21.11 -16.54
CA LEU A 37 -3.08 19.95 -17.11
C LEU A 37 -2.55 18.65 -16.52
N ALA A 38 -1.23 18.47 -16.38
CA ALA A 38 -0.64 17.28 -15.78
C ALA A 38 -1.03 17.10 -14.30
N VAL A 39 -1.09 18.19 -13.52
CA VAL A 39 -1.57 18.16 -12.12
C VAL A 39 -3.06 17.81 -12.07
N ARG A 40 -3.89 18.44 -12.91
CA ARG A 40 -5.32 18.11 -13.00
C ARG A 40 -5.51 16.66 -13.41
N ASN A 41 -4.79 16.19 -14.42
CA ASN A 41 -4.86 14.81 -14.88
C ASN A 41 -4.39 13.85 -13.80
N GLY A 42 -3.31 14.15 -13.07
CA GLY A 42 -2.88 13.35 -11.91
C GLY A 42 -3.96 13.29 -10.81
N GLY A 43 -4.64 14.41 -10.54
CA GLY A 43 -5.78 14.47 -9.62
C GLY A 43 -7.00 13.71 -10.11
N LEU A 44 -7.32 13.75 -11.41
CA LEU A 44 -8.42 12.98 -12.01
C LEU A 44 -8.08 11.49 -12.14
N ASN A 45 -6.80 11.16 -12.32
CA ASN A 45 -6.27 9.81 -12.28
C ASN A 45 -6.06 9.31 -10.84
N SER A 46 -6.41 10.12 -9.83
CA SER A 46 -6.92 9.61 -8.57
C SER A 46 -8.29 8.99 -8.81
N ARG A 47 -8.33 7.97 -9.67
CA ARG A 47 -9.25 6.87 -9.41
C ARG A 47 -8.84 6.44 -8.01
N LYS A 48 -9.63 6.85 -7.01
CA LYS A 48 -9.81 6.03 -5.82
C LYS A 48 -10.01 4.66 -6.43
N ASN A 49 -9.00 3.80 -6.35
CA ASN A 49 -9.16 2.40 -6.70
C ASN A 49 -10.08 1.87 -5.61
N SER A 50 -11.36 2.15 -5.81
CA SER A 50 -12.46 1.45 -5.19
C SER A 50 -12.29 0.06 -5.74
N LEU A 51 -11.57 -0.78 -4.99
CA LEU A 51 -11.90 -2.19 -5.04
C LEU A 51 -13.35 -2.25 -4.58
N ALA A 52 -14.26 -2.33 -5.56
CA ALA A 52 -15.64 -2.67 -5.32
C ALA A 52 -15.76 -4.18 -5.00
N LEU A 53 -14.85 -4.68 -4.16
CA LEU A 53 -14.96 -6.02 -3.62
C LEU A 53 -15.91 -5.98 -2.44
N PRO A 54 -16.80 -6.98 -2.31
CA PRO A 54 -17.65 -7.11 -1.14
C PRO A 54 -16.79 -7.22 0.12
N GLN A 55 -17.24 -6.59 1.21
CA GLN A 55 -16.57 -6.75 2.49
C GLN A 55 -16.69 -8.22 2.94
N ARG A 56 -15.55 -8.83 3.25
CA ARG A 56 -15.48 -10.17 3.82
C ARG A 56 -15.08 -10.07 5.30
N VAL A 57 -15.81 -10.75 6.16
CA VAL A 57 -15.48 -10.85 7.59
C VAL A 57 -14.61 -12.08 7.79
N ILE A 58 -13.47 -11.91 8.46
CA ILE A 58 -12.57 -13.00 8.85
C ILE A 58 -12.86 -13.32 10.32
N ARG A 59 -13.36 -14.52 10.61
CA ARG A 59 -13.67 -14.96 11.99
C ARG A 59 -12.78 -16.12 12.42
N THR A 60 -12.30 -16.90 11.47
CA THR A 60 -11.52 -18.11 11.69
C THR A 60 -10.26 -18.13 10.83
N PRO A 61 -9.24 -18.92 11.19
CA PRO A 61 -8.09 -19.16 10.31
C PRO A 61 -8.49 -19.69 8.92
N SER A 62 -9.53 -20.51 8.83
CA SER A 62 -10.03 -21.05 7.56
C SER A 62 -10.55 -19.97 6.62
N ASP A 63 -11.13 -18.89 7.15
CA ASP A 63 -11.59 -17.75 6.34
C ASP A 63 -10.42 -17.05 5.64
N ILE A 64 -9.22 -17.08 6.23
CA ILE A 64 -8.01 -16.48 5.66
C ILE A 64 -7.63 -17.19 4.37
N VAL A 65 -7.75 -18.52 4.32
CA VAL A 65 -7.46 -19.30 3.11
C VAL A 65 -8.37 -18.86 1.96
N LEU A 66 -9.67 -18.68 2.23
CA LEU A 66 -10.64 -18.21 1.24
C LEU A 66 -10.32 -16.80 0.73
N VAL A 67 -9.92 -15.90 1.63
CA VAL A 67 -9.48 -14.53 1.26
C VAL A 67 -8.25 -14.57 0.35
N LEU A 68 -7.27 -15.41 0.68
CA LEU A 68 -6.03 -15.53 -0.08
C LEU A 68 -6.29 -16.09 -1.48
N GLU A 69 -7.11 -17.14 -1.59
CA GLU A 69 -7.50 -17.73 -2.87
C GLU A 69 -8.23 -16.72 -3.76
N GLU A 70 -9.23 -16.01 -3.22
CA GLU A 70 -9.95 -14.95 -3.93
C GLU A 70 -9.01 -13.84 -4.40
N THR A 71 -8.11 -13.39 -3.52
CA THR A 71 -7.12 -12.33 -3.84
C THR A 71 -6.16 -12.77 -4.94
N LEU A 72 -5.67 -14.01 -4.90
CA LEU A 72 -4.79 -14.56 -5.93
C LEU A 72 -5.48 -14.65 -7.29
N ASN A 73 -6.75 -15.08 -7.31
CA ASN A 73 -7.53 -15.17 -8.54
C ASN A 73 -7.76 -13.79 -9.16
N HIS A 74 -8.12 -12.79 -8.34
CA HIS A 74 -8.26 -11.41 -8.81
C HIS A 74 -6.93 -10.81 -9.29
N LEU A 75 -5.82 -11.11 -8.63
CA LEU A 75 -4.49 -10.64 -9.02
C LEU A 75 -4.08 -11.24 -10.37
N ARG A 76 -4.25 -12.56 -10.55
CA ARG A 76 -3.96 -13.26 -11.82
C ARG A 76 -4.81 -12.77 -12.98
N ALA A 77 -6.05 -12.40 -12.71
CA ALA A 77 -6.96 -11.84 -13.70
C ALA A 77 -6.68 -10.36 -14.04
N GLY A 78 -5.78 -9.68 -13.33
CA GLY A 78 -5.52 -8.25 -13.51
C GLY A 78 -6.64 -7.34 -12.96
N ASN A 79 -7.56 -7.90 -12.17
CA ASN A 79 -8.71 -7.18 -11.61
C ASN A 79 -8.33 -6.30 -10.41
N ILE A 80 -7.17 -6.55 -9.79
CA ILE A 80 -6.66 -5.77 -8.66
C ILE A 80 -5.20 -5.40 -8.88
N HIS A 81 -4.80 -4.23 -8.36
CA HIS A 81 -3.42 -3.77 -8.43
C HIS A 81 -2.53 -4.57 -7.45
N PRO A 82 -1.28 -4.94 -7.81
CA PRO A 82 -0.37 -5.72 -6.95
C PRO A 82 -0.15 -5.15 -5.55
N ASN A 83 -0.18 -3.82 -5.40
CA ASN A 83 -0.06 -3.18 -4.10
C ASN A 83 -1.22 -3.52 -3.15
N TYR A 84 -2.45 -3.67 -3.66
CA TYR A 84 -3.60 -4.05 -2.83
C TYR A 84 -3.53 -5.51 -2.40
N SER A 85 -3.14 -6.41 -3.32
CA SER A 85 -2.94 -7.82 -2.96
C SER A 85 -1.84 -7.96 -1.91
N ASN A 86 -0.75 -7.18 -2.02
CA ASN A 86 0.32 -7.19 -1.03
C ASN A 86 -0.18 -6.78 0.37
N SER A 87 -0.98 -5.71 0.45
CA SER A 87 -1.61 -5.31 1.72
C SER A 87 -2.50 -6.40 2.32
N ILE A 88 -3.28 -7.10 1.47
CA ILE A 88 -4.13 -8.22 1.93
C ILE A 88 -3.27 -9.39 2.41
N PHE A 89 -2.21 -9.77 1.70
CA PHE A 89 -1.30 -10.85 2.09
C PHE A 89 -0.62 -10.58 3.43
N ILE A 90 -0.16 -9.34 3.65
CA ILE A 90 0.42 -8.93 4.93
C ILE A 90 -0.64 -9.02 6.05
N GLY A 91 -1.85 -8.50 5.82
CA GLY A 91 -2.94 -8.58 6.80
C GLY A 91 -3.31 -10.02 7.18
N CYS A 92 -3.45 -10.90 6.18
CA CYS A 92 -3.71 -12.33 6.37
C CYS A 92 -2.58 -13.01 7.17
N SER A 93 -1.33 -12.70 6.85
CA SER A 93 -0.16 -13.26 7.56
C SER A 93 -0.11 -12.82 9.02
N THR A 94 -0.45 -11.56 9.30
CA THR A 94 -0.54 -11.02 10.66
C THR A 94 -1.69 -11.67 11.44
N LEU A 95 -2.85 -11.87 10.82
CA LEU A 95 -3.99 -12.54 11.45
C LEU A 95 -3.68 -14.00 11.78
N LEU A 96 -3.07 -14.75 10.85
CA LEU A 96 -2.62 -16.13 11.09
C LEU A 96 -1.72 -16.22 12.33
N LYS A 97 -0.71 -15.34 12.42
CA LYS A 97 0.18 -15.27 13.59
C LYS A 97 -0.58 -14.97 14.89
N ALA A 98 -1.56 -14.08 14.85
CA ALA A 98 -2.37 -13.76 16.02
C ALA A 98 -3.20 -14.98 16.49
N TYR A 99 -3.76 -15.74 15.55
CA TYR A 99 -4.47 -16.99 15.86
C TYR A 99 -3.53 -18.05 16.45
N GLU A 100 -2.38 -18.28 15.83
CA GLU A 100 -1.36 -19.22 16.32
C GLU A 100 -0.91 -18.86 17.74
N GLN A 101 -0.63 -17.58 18.00
CA GLN A 101 -0.26 -17.10 19.34
C GLN A 101 -1.38 -17.30 20.36
N SER A 102 -2.62 -16.96 19.99
CA SER A 102 -3.78 -17.15 20.87
C SER A 102 -4.00 -18.62 21.22
N GLU A 103 -3.84 -19.54 20.27
CA GLU A 103 -3.99 -20.98 20.52
C GLU A 103 -2.91 -21.49 21.48
N VAL A 104 -1.65 -21.09 21.25
CA VAL A 104 -0.53 -21.46 22.13
C VAL A 104 -0.75 -20.95 23.55
N LEU A 105 -1.17 -19.69 23.71
CA LEU A 105 -1.44 -19.11 25.03
C LEU A 105 -2.58 -19.82 25.76
N GLN A 106 -3.69 -20.11 25.08
CA GLN A 106 -4.80 -20.87 25.68
C GLN A 106 -4.36 -22.26 26.15
N ARG A 107 -3.51 -22.93 25.36
CA ARG A 107 -2.97 -24.24 25.74
C ARG A 107 -2.01 -24.15 26.92
N LEU A 108 -1.23 -23.07 27.00
CA LEU A 108 -0.34 -22.81 28.13
C LEU A 108 -1.15 -22.59 29.42
N GLU A 109 -2.16 -21.72 29.38
CA GLU A 109 -3.05 -21.44 30.51
C GLU A 109 -3.71 -22.74 31.02
N ALA A 110 -4.23 -23.58 30.12
CA ALA A 110 -4.82 -24.86 30.48
C ALA A 110 -3.81 -25.84 31.12
N MET A 111 -2.53 -25.79 30.75
CA MET A 111 -1.49 -26.59 31.41
C MET A 111 -1.13 -26.02 32.79
N GLU A 112 -1.00 -24.70 32.91
CA GLU A 112 -0.70 -24.03 34.17
C GLU A 112 -1.79 -24.25 35.22
N GLU A 113 -3.07 -24.17 34.83
CA GLU A 113 -4.20 -24.51 35.69
C GLU A 113 -4.13 -25.95 36.21
N ARG A 114 -3.83 -26.91 35.33
CA ARG A 114 -3.69 -28.32 35.73
C ARG A 114 -2.55 -28.53 36.72
N ILE A 115 -1.41 -27.88 36.50
CA ILE A 115 -0.25 -27.96 37.40
C ILE A 115 -0.59 -27.37 38.77
N ASN A 116 -1.27 -26.23 38.81
CA ASN A 116 -1.65 -25.56 40.06
C ASN A 116 -2.67 -26.38 40.85
N ASN A 117 -3.68 -26.94 40.18
CA ASN A 117 -4.69 -27.79 40.83
C ASN A 117 -4.10 -29.09 41.40
N THR A 118 -3.00 -29.60 40.86
CA THR A 118 -2.32 -30.82 41.36
C THR A 118 -1.41 -30.56 42.57
N LYS A 119 -1.11 -29.29 42.89
CA LYS A 119 -0.25 -28.91 44.03
C LYS A 119 -1.02 -28.59 45.31
N THR A 120 -2.35 -28.56 45.24
CA THR A 120 -3.30 -28.47 46.38
C THR A 120 -3.77 -29.85 46.79
#